data_AF-A0A2D6YN61-F1
#
_entry.id   AF-A0A2D6YN61-F1
#
_cell.length_a   1.000
_cell.length_b   1.000
_cell.length_c   1.000
_cell.angle_alpha   90.00
_cell.angle_beta   90.00
_cell.angle_gamma   90.00
#
_symmetry.space_group_name_H-M   'P 1'
#
loop_
_entity.id
_entity.type
_entity.pdbx_description
1 polymer ?
#
loop_
_entity_poly.entity_id
_entity_poly.type
_entity_poly.pdbx_seq_one_letter_code
_entity_poly.pdbx_strand_id
1 'polypeptide(L)'
;MRDWSRHVFIWPATLVVLLVTLFPLVYTLDLSFQNSRLVPPLPPKYIGFGNYIKLFGQERFWSVIGNTSIFVFVSVTLQYVLGFAIALALHSRVAGERLYRITFLLPMLMTPIAVALLWKTMFNQQFGPLNQVFTFFGYANPPFLTENIWSYGSLITVEVWQWT
;
A
#
# COMPACT_ATOMS: atom_id res chain seq x y z
N MET A 1 20.71 -10.51 -40.70
CA MET A 1 21.33 -11.34 -39.64
C MET A 1 21.48 -10.48 -38.39
N ARG A 2 20.39 -10.26 -37.67
CA ARG A 2 20.28 -9.27 -36.59
C ARG A 2 19.21 -9.81 -35.66
N ASP A 3 19.53 -9.97 -34.37
CA ASP A 3 18.63 -10.23 -33.21
C ASP A 3 18.97 -11.45 -32.32
N TRP A 4 19.70 -12.48 -32.76
CA TRP A 4 20.03 -13.63 -31.89
C TRP A 4 20.88 -13.26 -30.67
N SER A 5 21.87 -12.38 -30.84
CA SER A 5 22.73 -11.92 -29.74
C SER A 5 21.97 -11.11 -28.68
N ARG A 6 20.91 -10.39 -29.06
CA ARG A 6 20.11 -9.57 -28.13
C ARG A 6 19.32 -10.44 -27.14
N HIS A 7 18.83 -11.59 -27.57
CA HIS A 7 18.10 -12.52 -26.69
C HIS A 7 19.03 -13.22 -25.70
N VAL A 8 20.24 -13.62 -26.13
CA VAL A 8 21.25 -14.27 -25.27
C VAL A 8 21.68 -13.37 -24.10
N PHE A 9 21.75 -12.05 -24.29
CA PHE A 9 22.07 -11.12 -23.20
C PHE A 9 20.94 -10.93 -22.18
N ILE A 10 19.69 -11.15 -22.55
CA ILE A 10 18.52 -11.00 -21.67
C ILE A 10 18.29 -12.27 -20.85
N TRP A 11 18.60 -13.45 -21.41
CA TRP A 11 18.37 -14.76 -20.77
C TRP A 11 18.89 -14.89 -19.34
N PRO A 12 20.13 -14.48 -18.98
CA PRO A 12 20.62 -14.59 -17.60
C PRO A 12 19.79 -13.77 -16.61
N ALA A 13 19.45 -12.53 -16.98
CA ALA A 13 18.64 -11.65 -16.13
C ALA A 13 17.21 -12.19 -16.00
N THR A 14 16.60 -12.61 -17.11
CA THR A 14 15.26 -13.20 -17.10
C THR A 14 15.19 -14.49 -16.31
N LEU A 15 16.17 -15.38 -16.43
CA LEU A 15 16.21 -16.63 -15.64
C LEU A 15 16.33 -16.34 -14.15
N VAL A 16 17.20 -15.42 -13.74
CA VAL A 16 17.33 -15.04 -12.33
C VAL A 16 16.02 -14.46 -11.80
N VAL A 17 15.40 -13.51 -12.51
CA VAL A 17 14.12 -12.93 -12.11
C VAL A 17 13.03 -14.00 -12.04
N LEU A 18 12.91 -14.85 -13.05
CA LEU A 18 11.92 -15.93 -13.08
C LEU A 18 12.13 -16.91 -11.93
N LEU A 19 13.36 -17.35 -11.65
CA LEU A 19 13.63 -18.28 -10.55
C LEU A 19 13.30 -17.63 -9.20
N VAL A 20 13.74 -16.39 -8.98
CA VAL A 20 13.50 -15.67 -7.71
C VAL A 20 12.01 -15.38 -7.50
N THR A 21 11.23 -15.18 -8.56
CA THR A 21 9.77 -14.98 -8.45
C THR A 21 8.98 -16.28 -8.38
N LEU A 22 9.26 -17.25 -9.26
CA LEU A 22 8.49 -18.48 -9.38
C LEU A 22 8.78 -19.46 -8.24
N PHE A 23 10.02 -19.56 -7.77
CA PHE A 23 10.36 -20.46 -6.68
C PHE A 23 9.52 -20.22 -5.41
N PRO A 24 9.48 -18.99 -4.81
CA PRO A 24 8.68 -18.75 -3.62
C PRO A 24 7.18 -18.84 -3.91
N LEU A 25 6.73 -18.49 -5.12
CA LEU A 25 5.33 -18.62 -5.53
C LEU A 25 4.90 -20.08 -5.50
N VAL A 26 5.62 -20.96 -6.20
CA VAL A 26 5.32 -22.40 -6.25
C VAL A 26 5.41 -23.01 -4.87
N TYR A 27 6.43 -22.65 -4.09
CA TYR A 27 6.60 -23.14 -2.72
C TYR A 27 5.44 -22.71 -1.81
N THR A 28 4.99 -21.46 -1.90
CA THR A 28 3.89 -20.94 -1.08
C THR A 28 2.53 -21.53 -1.51
N LEU A 29 2.37 -21.81 -2.81
CA LEU A 29 1.22 -22.55 -3.32
C LEU A 29 1.19 -23.99 -2.80
N ASP A 30 2.32 -24.69 -2.77
CA ASP A 30 2.36 -26.04 -2.18
C ASP A 30 2.04 -26.00 -0.67
N LEU A 31 2.61 -25.04 0.06
CA LEU A 31 2.31 -24.81 1.48
C LEU A 31 0.84 -24.47 1.73
N SER A 32 0.14 -23.78 0.82
CA SER A 32 -1.27 -23.44 1.01
C SER A 32 -2.21 -24.64 0.97
N PHE A 33 -1.75 -25.79 0.46
CA PHE A 33 -2.47 -27.08 0.55
C PHE A 33 -2.11 -27.90 1.80
N GLN A 34 -1.21 -27.40 2.64
CA GLN A 34 -0.71 -28.08 3.83
C GLN A 34 -1.14 -27.36 5.11
N ASN A 35 -1.26 -28.10 6.21
CA ASN A 35 -1.43 -27.53 7.54
C ASN A 35 -0.06 -27.19 8.15
N SER A 36 0.61 -26.21 7.54
CA SER A 36 1.96 -25.79 7.93
C SER A 36 1.88 -24.66 8.96
N ARG A 37 2.61 -24.81 10.07
CA ARG A 37 2.78 -23.77 11.10
C ARG A 37 4.26 -23.45 11.23
N LEU A 38 4.60 -22.19 11.49
CA LEU A 38 5.99 -21.76 11.72
C LEU A 38 6.61 -22.46 12.94
N VAL A 39 5.81 -22.74 13.96
CA VAL A 39 6.18 -23.56 15.12
C VAL A 39 5.12 -24.67 15.27
N PRO A 40 5.35 -25.86 14.69
CA PRO A 40 4.38 -26.94 14.72
C PRO A 40 4.47 -27.76 16.02
N PRO A 41 3.33 -28.20 16.58
CA PRO A 41 3.32 -29.33 17.51
C PRO A 41 3.43 -30.70 16.80
N LEU A 42 3.17 -30.76 15.48
CA LEU A 42 3.15 -31.96 14.65
C LEU A 42 3.68 -31.64 13.23
N PRO A 43 4.23 -32.62 12.49
CA PRO A 43 4.70 -32.39 11.12
C PRO A 43 3.56 -31.91 10.20
N PRO A 44 3.85 -31.05 9.21
CA PRO A 44 2.85 -30.55 8.28
C PRO A 44 2.20 -31.72 7.53
N LYS A 45 0.86 -31.70 7.49
CA LYS A 45 0.06 -32.68 6.74
C LYS A 45 -0.58 -32.01 5.55
N TYR A 46 -0.59 -32.71 4.42
CA TYR A 46 -1.34 -32.29 3.24
C TYR A 46 -2.84 -32.40 3.50
N ILE A 47 -3.55 -31.28 3.38
CA ILE A 47 -4.99 -31.17 3.64
C ILE A 47 -5.78 -30.71 2.40
N GLY A 48 -5.13 -30.66 1.23
CA GLY A 48 -5.73 -30.20 -0.01
C GLY A 48 -6.36 -28.81 0.15
N PHE A 49 -7.61 -28.65 -0.26
CA PHE A 49 -8.32 -27.37 -0.20
C PHE A 49 -8.84 -26.95 1.18
N GLY A 50 -8.50 -27.69 2.25
CA GLY A 50 -9.02 -27.42 3.61
C GLY A 50 -8.79 -25.99 4.10
N ASN A 51 -7.64 -25.39 3.77
CA ASN A 51 -7.35 -23.99 4.11
C ASN A 51 -8.30 -23.01 3.42
N TYR A 52 -8.63 -23.24 2.14
CA TYR A 52 -9.50 -22.37 1.36
C TYR A 52 -10.95 -22.46 1.82
N ILE A 53 -11.48 -23.67 2.04
CA ILE A 53 -12.85 -23.86 2.57
C ILE A 53 -13.01 -23.14 3.91
N LYS A 54 -12.02 -23.30 4.80
CA LYS A 54 -11.99 -22.62 6.10
C LYS A 54 -11.91 -21.09 5.95
N LEU A 55 -11.18 -20.59 4.95
CA LEU A 55 -11.03 -19.16 4.71
C LEU A 55 -12.33 -18.53 4.18
N PHE A 56 -12.95 -19.15 3.16
CA PHE A 56 -14.20 -18.67 2.56
C PHE A 56 -15.40 -18.74 3.51
N GLY A 57 -15.38 -19.67 4.48
CA GLY A 57 -16.40 -19.75 5.54
C GLY A 57 -16.28 -18.71 6.65
N GLN A 58 -15.22 -17.89 6.68
CA GLN A 58 -15.04 -16.86 7.71
C GLN A 58 -15.62 -15.52 7.26
N GLU A 59 -16.58 -14.97 7.99
CA GLU A 59 -17.12 -13.63 7.73
C GLU A 59 -16.02 -12.56 7.72
N ARG A 60 -15.05 -12.67 8.63
CA ARG A 60 -13.90 -11.76 8.71
C ARG A 60 -13.11 -11.68 7.40
N PHE A 61 -13.02 -12.77 6.64
CA PHE A 61 -12.31 -12.78 5.35
C PHE A 61 -12.97 -11.83 4.35
N TRP A 62 -14.30 -11.92 4.22
CA TRP A 62 -15.09 -11.05 3.35
C TRP A 62 -15.08 -9.60 3.82
N SER A 63 -15.15 -9.36 5.14
CA SER A 63 -15.04 -8.01 5.70
C SER A 63 -13.68 -7.38 5.38
N VAL A 64 -12.58 -8.13 5.49
CA VAL A 64 -11.23 -7.63 5.14
C VAL A 64 -11.13 -7.36 3.64
N ILE A 65 -11.62 -8.25 2.78
CA ILE A 65 -11.62 -8.02 1.33
C ILE A 65 -12.41 -6.76 0.97
N GLY A 66 -13.62 -6.60 1.50
CA GLY A 66 -14.45 -5.41 1.24
C GLY A 66 -13.75 -4.13 1.66
N ASN A 67 -13.21 -4.13 2.88
CA ASN A 67 -12.44 -3.03 3.44
C ASN A 67 -11.21 -2.65 2.60
N THR A 68 -10.38 -3.63 2.22
CA THR A 68 -9.21 -3.39 1.37
C THR A 68 -9.62 -2.93 -0.03
N SER A 69 -10.70 -3.48 -0.58
CA SER A 69 -11.20 -3.09 -1.91
C SER A 69 -11.68 -1.63 -1.91
N ILE A 70 -12.44 -1.22 -0.90
CA ILE A 70 -12.89 0.18 -0.75
C ILE A 70 -11.67 1.08 -0.56
N PHE A 71 -10.75 0.70 0.32
CA PHE A 71 -9.52 1.47 0.56
C PHE A 71 -8.72 1.69 -0.73
N VAL A 72 -8.45 0.63 -1.49
CA VAL A 72 -7.70 0.71 -2.74
C VAL A 72 -8.47 1.52 -3.79
N PHE A 73 -9.75 1.23 -3.98
CA PHE A 73 -10.56 1.91 -5.00
C PHE A 73 -10.62 3.42 -4.75
N VAL A 74 -10.91 3.84 -3.51
CA VAL A 74 -10.99 5.25 -3.15
C VAL A 74 -9.61 5.92 -3.27
N SER A 75 -8.56 5.30 -2.72
CA SER A 75 -7.21 5.89 -2.76
C SER A 75 -6.70 6.06 -4.19
N VAL A 76 -6.80 5.02 -5.03
CA VAL A 76 -6.34 5.06 -6.42
C VAL A 76 -7.16 6.06 -7.24
N THR A 77 -8.47 6.13 -7.02
CA THR A 77 -9.32 7.12 -7.71
C THR A 77 -8.91 8.54 -7.34
N LEU A 78 -8.69 8.83 -6.06
CA LEU A 78 -8.24 10.15 -5.60
C LEU A 78 -6.84 10.50 -6.12
N GLN A 79 -5.90 9.56 -6.06
CA GLN A 79 -4.55 9.72 -6.62
C GLN A 79 -4.60 10.04 -8.11
N TYR A 80 -5.43 9.32 -8.88
CA TYR A 80 -5.58 9.56 -10.30
C TYR A 80 -6.15 10.96 -10.58
N VAL A 81 -7.25 11.33 -9.91
CA VAL A 81 -7.92 12.62 -10.13
C VAL A 81 -7.00 13.79 -9.74
N LEU A 82 -6.39 13.73 -8.56
CA LEU A 82 -5.51 14.78 -8.07
C LEU A 82 -4.21 14.85 -8.86
N GLY A 83 -3.58 13.71 -9.14
CA GLY A 83 -2.33 13.64 -9.89
C GLY A 83 -2.52 14.13 -11.33
N PHE A 84 -3.63 13.77 -11.97
CA PHE A 84 -3.98 14.28 -13.29
C PHE A 84 -4.26 15.78 -13.26
N ALA A 85 -4.99 16.29 -12.26
CA ALA A 85 -5.26 17.72 -12.11
C ALA A 85 -3.97 18.53 -11.90
N ILE A 86 -3.05 18.05 -11.05
CA ILE A 86 -1.74 18.68 -10.81
C ILE A 86 -0.90 18.64 -12.10
N ALA A 87 -0.86 17.51 -12.79
CA ALA A 87 -0.11 17.37 -14.04
C ALA A 87 -0.63 18.35 -15.12
N LEU A 88 -1.95 18.48 -15.24
CA LEU A 88 -2.58 19.42 -16.17
C LEU A 88 -2.28 20.89 -15.79
N ALA A 89 -2.34 21.22 -14.50
CA ALA A 89 -2.01 22.56 -14.00
C ALA A 89 -0.54 22.93 -14.26
N LEU A 90 0.38 21.98 -14.13
CA LEU A 90 1.81 22.20 -14.37
C LEU A 90 2.20 22.16 -15.86
N HIS A 91 1.35 21.60 -16.73
CA HIS A 91 1.60 21.56 -18.17
C HIS A 91 1.72 22.97 -18.79
N SER A 92 0.95 23.93 -18.30
CA SER A 92 0.95 25.32 -18.80
C SER A 92 2.10 26.15 -18.21
N ARG A 93 3.37 25.82 -18.53
CA ARG A 93 4.62 26.58 -18.23
C ARG A 93 4.50 27.57 -17.05
N VAL A 94 4.14 27.06 -15.89
CA VAL A 94 3.82 27.90 -14.73
C VAL A 94 5.12 28.49 -14.17
N ALA A 95 5.09 29.77 -13.78
CA ALA A 95 6.23 30.37 -13.09
C ALA A 95 6.53 29.56 -11.81
N GLY A 96 7.76 29.07 -11.68
CA GLY A 96 8.15 28.22 -10.54
C GLY A 96 7.80 26.73 -10.67
N GLU A 97 7.46 26.22 -11.86
CA GLU A 97 7.14 24.80 -12.13
C GLU A 97 8.12 23.82 -11.44
N ARG A 98 9.43 24.14 -11.47
CA ARG A 98 10.46 23.30 -10.85
C ARG A 98 10.28 23.13 -9.34
N LEU A 99 9.89 24.20 -8.62
CA LEU A 99 9.65 24.14 -7.18
C LEU A 99 8.41 23.29 -6.88
N TYR A 100 7.31 23.53 -7.59
CA TYR A 100 6.09 22.74 -7.44
C TYR A 100 6.33 21.25 -7.69
N ARG A 101 7.05 20.91 -8.77
CA ARG A 101 7.40 19.52 -9.08
C ARG A 101 8.22 18.88 -7.97
N ILE A 102 9.17 19.60 -7.37
CA ILE A 102 9.94 19.08 -6.24
C ILE A 102 9.00 18.83 -5.05
N THR A 103 8.15 19.78 -4.69
CA THR A 103 7.23 19.65 -3.55
C THR A 103 6.30 18.44 -3.68
N PHE A 104 5.75 18.17 -4.86
CA PHE A 104 4.87 17.01 -5.08
C PHE A 104 5.65 15.68 -5.17
N LEU A 105 6.91 15.69 -5.63
CA LEU A 105 7.72 14.47 -5.71
C LEU A 105 8.42 14.12 -4.39
N LEU A 106 8.60 15.08 -3.48
CA LEU A 106 9.27 14.87 -2.20
C LEU A 106 8.66 13.71 -1.37
N PRO A 107 7.32 13.61 -1.21
CA PRO A 107 6.70 12.52 -0.46
C PRO A 107 7.04 11.12 -1.01
N MET A 108 7.08 10.95 -2.34
CA MET A 108 7.40 9.68 -2.98
C MET A 108 8.83 9.20 -2.70
N LEU A 109 9.73 10.11 -2.35
CA LEU A 109 11.12 9.79 -2.02
C LEU A 109 11.29 9.35 -0.56
N MET A 110 10.28 9.57 0.29
CA MET A 110 10.32 9.22 1.70
C MET A 110 10.15 7.70 1.88
N THR A 111 10.87 7.12 2.84
CA THR A 111 10.70 5.69 3.14
C THR A 111 9.33 5.45 3.79
N PRO A 112 8.63 4.35 3.48
CA PRO A 112 7.29 4.09 4.04
C PRO A 112 7.24 4.12 5.57
N ILE A 113 8.31 3.66 6.23
CA ILE A 113 8.43 3.67 7.69
C ILE A 113 8.53 5.11 8.23
N ALA A 114 9.30 5.98 7.58
CA ALA A 114 9.42 7.38 7.99
C ALA A 114 8.09 8.12 7.84
N VAL A 115 7.38 7.89 6.73
CA VAL A 115 6.04 8.45 6.50
C VAL A 115 5.06 7.99 7.58
N ALA A 116 5.04 6.69 7.90
CA ALA A 116 4.17 6.14 8.93
C ALA A 116 4.45 6.76 10.32
N LEU A 117 5.71 6.95 10.69
CA LEU A 117 6.07 7.58 11.96
C LEU A 117 5.70 9.06 12.01
N LEU A 118 5.94 9.80 10.92
CA LEU A 118 5.58 11.21 10.80
C LEU A 118 4.07 11.39 10.94
N TRP A 119 3.27 10.63 10.19
CA TRP A 119 1.82 10.78 10.26
C TRP A 119 1.23 10.23 11.57
N LYS A 120 1.84 9.20 12.17
CA LYS A 120 1.46 8.76 13.52
C LYS A 120 1.65 9.86 14.56
N THR A 121 2.69 10.68 14.47
CA THR A 121 2.86 11.83 15.37
C THR A 121 1.92 12.97 15.01
N MET A 122 1.65 13.21 13.73
CA MET A 122 0.66 14.21 13.29
C MET A 122 -0.75 13.92 13.79
N PHE A 123 -1.19 12.65 13.70
CA PHE A 123 -2.51 12.17 14.13
C PHE A 123 -2.58 11.84 15.62
N ASN A 124 -1.54 12.12 16.40
CA ASN A 124 -1.56 11.86 17.83
C ASN A 124 -2.65 12.69 18.52
N GLN A 125 -3.56 12.03 19.24
CA GLN A 125 -4.68 12.70 19.88
C GLN A 125 -4.26 13.65 21.00
N GLN A 126 -3.17 13.40 21.72
CA GLN A 126 -2.80 14.23 22.87
C GLN A 126 -1.95 15.43 22.45
N PHE A 127 -0.94 15.21 21.61
CA PHE A 127 0.08 16.23 21.29
C PHE A 127 0.28 16.45 19.78
N GLY A 128 -0.59 15.89 18.93
CA GLY A 128 -0.47 16.02 17.48
C GLY A 128 -0.78 17.45 17.00
N PRO A 129 0.02 18.01 16.07
CA PRO A 129 -0.25 19.31 15.46
C PRO A 129 -1.64 19.40 14.82
N LEU A 130 -2.15 18.33 14.23
CA LEU A 130 -3.49 18.32 13.64
C LEU A 130 -4.57 18.52 14.71
N ASN A 131 -4.44 17.89 15.88
CA ASN A 131 -5.37 18.13 16.97
C ASN A 131 -5.37 19.63 17.38
N GLN A 132 -4.19 20.24 17.51
CA GLN A 132 -4.08 21.67 17.84
C GLN A 132 -4.83 22.54 16.83
N VAL A 133 -4.73 22.23 15.54
CA VAL A 133 -5.47 22.93 14.47
C VAL A 133 -6.99 22.77 14.66
N PHE A 134 -7.50 21.56 14.90
CA PHE A 134 -8.93 21.35 15.13
C PHE A 134 -9.44 22.10 16.37
N THR A 135 -8.69 22.05 17.48
CA THR A 135 -9.04 22.77 18.71
C THR A 135 -8.97 24.29 18.55
N PHE A 136 -8.06 24.81 17.73
CA PHE A 136 -7.95 26.24 17.43
C PHE A 136 -9.22 26.77 16.75
N PHE A 137 -9.81 25.98 15.85
CA PHE A 137 -11.09 26.28 15.22
C PHE A 137 -12.32 25.93 16.09
N GLY A 138 -12.11 25.49 17.33
CA GLY A 138 -13.18 25.17 18.29
C GLY A 138 -13.84 23.80 18.10
N TYR A 139 -13.27 22.92 17.28
CA TYR A 139 -13.77 21.55 17.10
C TYR A 139 -13.24 20.60 18.17
N ALA A 140 -14.04 19.60 18.51
CA ALA A 140 -13.59 18.48 19.34
C ALA A 140 -12.53 17.66 18.59
N ASN A 141 -11.55 17.16 19.33
CA ASN A 141 -10.45 16.37 18.78
C ASN A 141 -10.97 15.09 18.11
N PRO A 142 -10.81 14.93 16.79
CA PRO A 142 -11.30 13.75 16.11
C PRO A 142 -10.40 12.53 16.39
N PRO A 143 -11.00 11.34 16.60
CA PRO A 143 -10.27 10.13 16.94
C PRO A 143 -9.57 9.48 15.71
N PHE A 144 -8.61 10.19 15.11
CA PHE A 144 -7.93 9.85 13.85
C PHE A 144 -7.49 8.39 13.68
N LEU A 145 -7.02 7.73 14.75
CA LEU A 145 -6.46 6.37 14.70
C LEU A 145 -7.28 5.33 15.47
N THR A 146 -8.34 5.74 16.17
CA THR A 146 -9.06 4.86 17.10
C THR A 146 -10.51 4.62 16.68
N GLU A 147 -11.12 5.54 15.93
CA GLU A 147 -12.45 5.34 15.36
C GLU A 147 -12.33 4.85 13.91
N ASN A 148 -13.23 3.94 13.53
CA ASN A 148 -13.23 3.27 12.24
C ASN A 148 -13.15 4.24 11.05
N ILE A 149 -14.10 5.18 10.93
CA ILE A 149 -14.17 6.09 9.77
C ILE A 149 -12.97 7.03 9.69
N TRP A 150 -12.54 7.58 10.82
CA TRP A 150 -11.40 8.48 10.90
C TRP A 150 -10.08 7.76 10.61
N SER A 151 -9.96 6.49 11.01
CA SER A 151 -8.80 5.65 10.70
C SER A 151 -8.69 5.39 9.19
N TYR A 152 -9.81 5.06 8.52
CA TYR A 152 -9.83 4.93 7.06
C TYR A 152 -9.46 6.24 6.37
N GLY A 153 -10.09 7.35 6.76
CA GLY A 153 -9.81 8.67 6.17
C GLY A 153 -8.35 9.09 6.36
N SER A 154 -7.78 8.84 7.54
CA SER A 154 -6.38 9.14 7.85
C SER A 154 -5.43 8.32 6.97
N LEU A 155 -5.66 7.01 6.85
CA LEU A 155 -4.84 6.15 6.00
C LEU A 155 -4.91 6.56 4.52
N ILE A 156 -6.13 6.81 4.00
CA ILE A 156 -6.32 7.25 2.62
C ILE A 156 -5.63 8.60 2.38
N THR A 157 -5.72 9.53 3.33
CA THR A 157 -5.07 10.84 3.21
C THR A 157 -3.55 10.70 3.09
N VAL A 158 -2.93 9.84 3.92
CA VAL A 158 -1.50 9.58 3.87
C VAL A 158 -1.11 8.88 2.57
N GLU A 159 -1.87 7.88 2.15
CA GLU A 159 -1.63 7.12 0.92
C GLU A 159 -1.73 8.02 -0.31
N VAL A 160 -2.74 8.89 -0.36
CA VAL A 160 -2.91 9.87 -1.45
C VAL A 160 -1.77 10.89 -1.44
N TRP A 161 -1.42 11.45 -0.27
CA TRP A 161 -0.34 12.42 -0.15
C TRP A 161 1.04 11.86 -0.54
N GLN A 162 1.31 10.60 -0.22
CA GLN A 162 2.59 9.97 -0.53
C GLN A 162 2.76 9.66 -2.02
N TRP A 163 1.67 9.34 -2.72
CA TRP A 163 1.71 8.79 -4.07
C TRP A 163 1.11 9.70 -5.17
N THR A 164 0.73 10.93 -4.84
CA THR A 164 0.20 11.93 -5.79
C THR A 164 1.16 13.10 -5.95
#